data_AF-A0A9R0E2I3-F1
#
_entry.id   AF-A0A9R0E2I3-F1
#
_cell.length_a   1.000
_cell.length_b   1.000
_cell.length_c   1.000
_cell.angle_alpha   90.00
_cell.angle_beta   90.00
_cell.angle_gamma   90.00
#
_symmetry.space_group_name_H-M   'P 1'
#
loop_
_entity.id
_entity.type
_entity.pdbx_description
1 polymer ?
#
loop_
_entity_poly.entity_id
_entity_poly.type
_entity_poly.pdbx_seq_one_letter_code
_entity_poly.pdbx_strand_id
1 'polypeptide(L)'
;MAENKGHSTQDGGLPAAESFRVGVRVPPFNPEKPGLWFHQMEAQFVLANIKSDETKFFYVIGHLDPQYADDVEDIIAHPPATDKYTKLKSELIKRLSASREKKVMQLLRHEELGDRKPSQFYRHLLNLAGPGVPEEFLRTIWTSRLPASTQAIVASQSKRDLAELAELADRIHDVVGIQVRQQIGVQL
;
A
#
# COMPACT_ATOMS: atom_id res chain seq x y z
N MET A 1 41.32 -75.03 9.99
CA MET A 1 41.82 -73.73 10.47
C MET A 1 41.72 -72.77 9.29
N ALA A 2 40.97 -71.67 9.33
CA ALA A 2 41.01 -70.56 10.30
C ALA A 2 42.34 -69.78 10.18
N GLU A 3 42.40 -68.46 9.96
CA GLU A 3 41.37 -67.40 10.06
C GLU A 3 41.60 -66.25 9.07
N ASN A 4 40.57 -65.40 8.87
CA ASN A 4 40.60 -64.17 8.06
C ASN A 4 39.99 -63.01 8.88
N LYS A 5 40.71 -61.87 9.01
CA LYS A 5 40.30 -60.55 9.56
C LYS A 5 41.48 -59.56 9.35
N GLY A 6 41.32 -58.27 9.06
CA GLY A 6 40.17 -57.41 8.73
C GLY A 6 40.61 -56.29 7.75
N HIS A 7 39.71 -55.54 7.09
CA HIS A 7 39.04 -54.32 7.58
C HIS A 7 40.04 -53.20 7.97
N SER A 8 39.98 -51.92 7.54
CA SER A 8 39.07 -51.11 6.72
C SER A 8 39.87 -49.88 6.17
N THR A 9 39.38 -48.85 5.46
CA THR A 9 38.02 -48.34 5.14
C THR A 9 38.00 -47.80 3.69
N GLN A 10 36.85 -47.33 3.19
CA GLN A 10 36.73 -46.60 1.92
C GLN A 10 36.85 -45.07 2.07
N ASP A 11 37.14 -44.46 0.92
CA ASP A 11 36.94 -43.07 0.51
C ASP A 11 35.71 -42.40 1.16
N GLY A 12 35.87 -41.13 1.53
CA GLY A 12 34.94 -40.37 2.38
C GLY A 12 34.93 -38.87 2.10
N GLY A 13 35.24 -38.47 0.86
CA GLY A 13 35.00 -37.10 0.40
C GLY A 13 33.50 -36.79 0.37
N LEU A 14 32.99 -36.14 1.41
CA LEU A 14 31.62 -35.62 1.45
C LEU A 14 31.36 -34.76 0.20
N PRO A 15 30.32 -35.05 -0.61
CA PRO A 15 29.94 -34.14 -1.69
C PRO A 15 29.57 -32.80 -1.06
N ALA A 16 30.22 -31.73 -1.51
CA ALA A 16 29.85 -30.38 -1.13
C ALA A 16 28.37 -30.18 -1.45
N ALA A 17 27.58 -29.76 -0.46
CA ALA A 17 26.12 -29.69 -0.59
C ALA A 17 25.73 -28.91 -1.84
N GLU A 18 25.13 -29.61 -2.81
CA GLU A 18 24.69 -29.01 -4.07
C GLU A 18 23.54 -28.04 -3.79
N SER A 19 23.92 -26.78 -3.55
CA SER A 19 22.98 -25.67 -3.45
C SER A 19 22.40 -25.42 -4.84
N PHE A 20 21.27 -26.06 -5.13
CA PHE A 20 20.42 -25.72 -6.26
C PHE A 20 20.06 -24.24 -6.16
N ARG A 21 20.75 -23.41 -6.94
CA ARG A 21 20.58 -21.95 -6.91
C ARG A 21 19.21 -21.59 -7.47
N VAL A 22 18.24 -21.46 -6.59
CA VAL A 22 16.92 -20.91 -6.93
C VAL A 22 17.13 -19.49 -7.41
N GLY A 23 16.82 -19.22 -8.68
CA GLY A 23 16.83 -17.86 -9.22
C GLY A 23 15.90 -16.96 -8.40
N VAL A 24 16.36 -15.74 -8.09
CA VAL A 24 15.62 -14.79 -7.24
C VAL A 24 14.23 -14.56 -7.81
N ARG A 25 13.19 -15.05 -7.12
CA ARG A 25 11.79 -14.77 -7.49
C ARG A 25 11.35 -13.51 -6.77
N VAL A 26 11.60 -12.36 -7.38
CA VAL A 26 11.21 -11.08 -6.79
C VAL A 26 9.68 -10.98 -6.71
N PRO A 27 9.08 -10.79 -5.51
CA PRO A 27 7.66 -10.50 -5.39
C PRO A 27 7.34 -9.11 -5.97
N PRO A 28 6.13 -8.89 -6.51
CA PRO A 28 5.70 -7.57 -6.95
C PRO A 28 5.75 -6.57 -5.78
N PHE A 29 6.11 -5.33 -6.08
CA PHE A 29 6.26 -4.30 -5.05
C PHE A 29 4.95 -4.06 -4.29
N ASN A 30 5.03 -3.95 -2.96
CA ASN A 30 3.87 -3.65 -2.13
C ASN A 30 4.06 -2.31 -1.40
N PRO A 31 3.52 -1.20 -1.94
CA PRO A 31 3.66 0.15 -1.38
C PRO A 31 2.85 0.35 -0.08
N GLU A 32 1.85 -0.49 0.20
CA GLU A 32 1.05 -0.41 1.43
C GLU A 32 1.77 -1.05 2.62
N LYS A 33 2.58 -2.07 2.34
CA LYS A 33 3.36 -2.83 3.31
C LYS A 33 4.82 -2.97 2.83
N PRO A 34 5.54 -1.86 2.62
CA PRO A 34 6.90 -1.90 2.06
C PRO A 34 7.84 -2.70 2.96
N GLY A 35 7.66 -2.60 4.29
CA GLY A 35 8.38 -3.43 5.24
C GLY A 35 8.18 -4.93 5.01
N LEU A 36 6.96 -5.41 4.74
CA LEU A 36 6.72 -6.83 4.45
C LEU A 36 7.38 -7.26 3.14
N TRP A 37 7.29 -6.43 2.10
CA TRP A 37 7.95 -6.69 0.82
C TRP A 37 9.48 -6.80 0.99
N PHE A 38 10.10 -5.93 1.78
CA PHE A 38 11.54 -6.04 2.08
C PHE A 38 11.90 -7.33 2.81
N HIS A 39 11.09 -7.82 3.75
CA HIS A 39 11.33 -9.13 4.38
C HIS A 39 11.23 -10.29 3.38
N GLN A 40 10.30 -10.21 2.42
CA GLN A 40 10.18 -11.22 1.35
C GLN A 40 11.40 -11.17 0.40
N MET A 41 11.86 -9.97 0.03
CA MET A 41 13.10 -9.77 -0.73
C MET A 41 14.33 -10.34 0.00
N GLU A 42 14.43 -10.09 1.31
CA GLU A 42 15.54 -10.60 2.13
C GLU A 42 15.57 -12.13 2.20
N ALA A 43 14.39 -12.78 2.28
CA ALA A 43 14.30 -14.23 2.17
C ALA A 43 14.78 -14.75 0.80
N GLN A 44 14.43 -14.08 -0.30
CA GLN A 44 14.93 -14.43 -1.64
C GLN A 44 16.44 -14.24 -1.76
N PHE A 45 17.01 -13.17 -1.20
CA PHE A 45 18.45 -12.95 -1.16
C PHE A 45 19.19 -14.05 -0.38
N VAL A 46 18.64 -14.51 0.74
CA VAL A 46 19.20 -15.65 1.50
C VAL A 46 19.18 -16.92 0.66
N LEU A 47 18.05 -17.26 0.03
CA LEU A 47 17.91 -18.45 -0.81
C LEU A 47 18.85 -18.45 -2.03
N ALA A 48 19.10 -17.28 -2.63
CA ALA A 48 20.03 -17.11 -3.75
C ALA A 48 21.51 -16.92 -3.35
N ASN A 49 21.82 -16.95 -2.04
CA ASN A 49 23.13 -16.67 -1.44
C ASN A 49 23.70 -15.27 -1.80
N ILE A 50 22.82 -14.28 -1.95
CA ILE A 50 23.17 -12.88 -2.24
C ILE A 50 23.50 -12.14 -0.94
N LYS A 51 24.80 -11.94 -0.71
CA LYS A 51 25.32 -11.26 0.48
C LYS A 51 25.67 -9.79 0.25
N SER A 52 26.12 -9.43 -0.96
CA SER A 52 26.55 -8.07 -1.32
C SER A 52 25.42 -7.05 -1.16
N ASP A 53 25.67 -6.00 -0.37
CA ASP A 53 24.79 -4.84 -0.18
C ASP A 53 24.47 -4.16 -1.52
N GLU A 54 25.49 -3.96 -2.35
CA GLU A 54 25.35 -3.37 -3.68
C GLU A 54 24.49 -4.22 -4.63
N THR A 55 24.65 -5.54 -4.61
CA THR A 55 23.78 -6.42 -5.40
C THR A 55 22.33 -6.34 -4.92
N LYS A 56 22.08 -6.31 -3.60
CA LYS A 56 20.72 -6.14 -3.05
C LYS A 56 20.12 -4.79 -3.43
N PHE A 57 20.90 -3.72 -3.40
CA PHE A 57 20.50 -2.38 -3.85
C PHE A 57 20.04 -2.40 -5.31
N PHE A 58 20.84 -2.98 -6.22
CA PHE A 58 20.47 -3.09 -7.64
C PHE A 58 19.22 -3.96 -7.87
N TYR A 59 19.05 -5.04 -7.11
CA TYR A 59 17.80 -5.82 -7.15
C TYR A 59 16.57 -5.03 -6.72
N VAL A 60 16.69 -4.18 -5.69
CA VAL A 60 15.56 -3.34 -5.24
C VAL A 60 15.18 -2.32 -6.30
N ILE A 61 16.12 -1.49 -6.77
CA ILE A 61 15.80 -0.41 -7.72
C ILE A 61 15.23 -0.96 -9.05
N GLY A 62 15.68 -2.14 -9.49
CA GLY A 62 15.17 -2.79 -10.70
C GLY A 62 13.75 -3.37 -10.58
N HIS A 63 13.15 -3.36 -9.38
CA HIS A 63 11.80 -3.87 -9.11
C HIS A 63 10.90 -2.88 -8.37
N LEU A 64 11.29 -1.60 -8.28
CA LEU A 64 10.38 -0.52 -7.89
C LEU A 64 9.61 -0.02 -9.11
N ASP A 65 8.31 0.24 -8.96
CA ASP A 65 7.57 1.00 -9.96
C ASP A 65 8.11 2.45 -10.02
N PRO A 66 8.09 3.12 -11.18
CA PRO A 66 8.68 4.47 -11.34
C PRO A 66 8.25 5.47 -10.27
N GLN A 67 6.94 5.55 -9.97
CA GLN A 67 6.38 6.44 -8.94
C GLN A 67 6.98 6.25 -7.53
N TYR A 68 7.53 5.07 -7.22
CA TYR A 68 8.16 4.75 -5.93
C TYR A 68 9.68 4.81 -5.99
N ALA A 69 10.27 4.78 -7.19
CA ALA A 69 11.66 5.16 -7.40
C ALA A 69 11.84 6.68 -7.24
N ASP A 70 10.89 7.48 -7.76
CA ASP A 70 10.85 8.94 -7.61
C ASP A 70 10.85 9.37 -6.12
N ASP A 71 10.08 8.65 -5.27
CA ASP A 71 10.04 8.86 -3.81
C ASP A 71 11.43 8.73 -3.13
N VAL A 72 12.43 8.12 -3.78
CA VAL A 72 13.81 7.93 -3.29
C VAL A 72 14.89 8.28 -4.34
N GLU A 73 14.56 9.14 -5.30
CA GLU A 73 15.44 9.53 -6.41
C GLU A 73 16.83 9.98 -5.93
N ASP A 74 16.89 10.77 -4.84
CA ASP A 74 18.14 11.26 -4.25
C ASP A 74 19.12 10.14 -3.86
N ILE A 75 18.59 9.00 -3.40
CA ILE A 75 19.37 7.82 -2.99
C ILE A 75 19.77 6.97 -4.20
N ILE A 76 18.94 6.95 -5.25
CA ILE A 76 19.22 6.21 -6.49
C ILE A 76 20.28 6.95 -7.32
N ALA A 77 20.15 8.27 -7.45
CA ALA A 77 21.09 9.12 -8.19
C ALA A 77 22.42 9.33 -7.45
N HIS A 78 22.40 9.42 -6.11
CA HIS A 78 23.59 9.63 -5.27
C HIS A 78 23.70 8.56 -4.18
N PRO A 79 23.96 7.29 -4.53
CA PRO A 79 24.02 6.20 -3.57
C PRO A 79 25.21 6.37 -2.59
N PRO A 80 25.02 6.05 -1.30
CA PRO A 80 26.09 6.17 -0.31
C PRO A 80 27.25 5.18 -0.58
N ALA A 81 28.43 5.47 -0.02
CA ALA A 81 29.61 4.60 -0.20
C ALA A 81 29.44 3.22 0.46
N THR A 82 28.72 3.13 1.57
CA THR A 82 28.37 1.89 2.28
C THR A 82 26.88 1.83 2.57
N ASP A 83 26.38 0.63 2.89
CA ASP A 83 25.01 0.40 3.38
C ASP A 83 23.90 0.93 2.43
N LYS A 84 24.14 0.84 1.12
CA LYS A 84 23.25 1.34 0.06
C LYS A 84 21.86 0.71 0.18
N TYR A 85 21.80 -0.60 0.36
CA TYR A 85 20.53 -1.31 0.52
C TYR A 85 19.83 -0.92 1.82
N THR A 86 20.57 -0.83 2.93
CA THR A 86 20.03 -0.45 4.24
C THR A 86 19.47 0.97 4.24
N LYS A 87 20.17 1.92 3.61
CA LYS A 87 19.72 3.32 3.46
C LYS A 87 18.49 3.42 2.56
N LEU A 88 18.50 2.74 1.41
CA LEU A 88 17.34 2.68 0.50
C LEU A 88 16.11 2.07 1.20
N LYS A 89 16.26 0.93 1.88
CA LYS A 89 15.19 0.26 2.63
C LYS A 89 14.59 1.15 3.70
N SER A 90 15.44 1.77 4.52
CA SER A 90 14.97 2.62 5.64
C SER A 90 14.26 3.89 5.17
N GLU A 91 14.80 4.61 4.19
CA GLU A 91 14.16 5.82 3.67
C GLU A 91 12.90 5.51 2.84
N LEU A 92 12.88 4.46 2.01
CA LEU A 92 11.69 4.10 1.24
C LEU A 92 10.51 3.73 2.17
N ILE A 93 10.75 2.89 3.19
CA ILE A 93 9.73 2.56 4.20
C ILE A 93 9.23 3.82 4.91
N LYS A 94 10.14 4.71 5.33
CA LYS A 94 9.85 5.95 6.05
C LYS A 94 9.01 6.92 5.20
N ARG A 95 9.42 7.18 3.95
CA ARG A 95 8.75 8.13 3.05
C ARG A 95 7.36 7.64 2.65
N LEU A 96 7.21 6.36 2.29
CA LEU A 96 5.91 5.76 2.00
C LEU A 96 4.98 5.76 3.23
N SER A 97 5.51 5.50 4.43
CA SER A 97 4.72 5.54 5.67
C SER A 97 4.23 6.96 5.99
N ALA A 98 5.11 7.97 5.87
CA ALA A 98 4.75 9.38 6.07
C ALA A 98 3.74 9.88 5.01
N SER A 99 3.89 9.44 3.75
CA SER A 99 2.93 9.72 2.66
C SER A 99 1.55 9.13 2.98
N ARG A 100 1.49 7.89 3.47
CA ARG A 100 0.24 7.25 3.91
C ARG A 100 -0.39 7.97 5.11
N GLU A 101 0.40 8.33 6.12
CA GLU A 101 -0.07 9.08 7.29
C GLU A 101 -0.66 10.43 6.88
N LYS A 102 0.03 11.17 6.00
CA LYS A 102 -0.46 12.45 5.45
C LYS A 102 -1.81 12.30 4.75
N LYS A 103 -2.00 11.25 3.93
CA LYS A 103 -3.29 10.95 3.27
C LYS A 103 -4.40 10.69 4.29
N VAL A 104 -4.13 9.87 5.32
CA VAL A 104 -5.10 9.59 6.40
C VAL A 104 -5.45 10.86 7.19
N MET A 105 -4.47 11.70 7.52
CA MET A 105 -4.71 12.97 8.22
C MET A 105 -5.44 14.00 7.35
N GLN A 106 -5.24 14.00 6.02
CA GLN A 106 -6.02 14.81 5.10
C GLN A 106 -7.49 14.37 5.10
N LEU A 107 -7.75 13.07 4.87
CA LEU A 107 -9.08 12.47 4.89
C LEU A 107 -9.85 12.77 6.20
N LEU A 108 -9.17 12.72 7.35
CA LEU A 108 -9.79 12.98 8.65
C LEU A 108 -10.11 14.45 8.92
N ARG A 109 -9.24 15.38 8.52
CA ARG A 109 -9.28 16.78 9.01
C ARG A 109 -9.62 17.84 7.98
N HIS A 110 -9.37 17.58 6.69
CA HIS A 110 -9.41 18.62 5.65
C HIS A 110 -10.49 18.36 4.58
N GLU A 111 -11.06 17.15 4.54
CA GLU A 111 -12.08 16.80 3.56
C GLU A 111 -13.50 17.08 4.08
N GLU A 112 -14.17 17.99 3.38
CA GLU A 112 -15.56 18.41 3.59
C GLU A 112 -16.36 18.28 2.28
N LEU A 113 -17.68 18.12 2.36
CA LEU A 113 -18.51 17.98 1.15
C LEU A 113 -18.41 19.23 0.24
N GLY A 114 -18.58 20.43 0.82
CA GLY A 114 -18.69 21.68 0.07
C GLY A 114 -19.90 21.68 -0.87
N ASP A 115 -19.79 22.35 -2.01
CA ASP A 115 -20.81 22.35 -3.08
C ASP A 115 -20.81 21.06 -3.93
N ARG A 116 -19.97 20.07 -3.60
CA ARG A 116 -19.82 18.82 -4.37
C ARG A 116 -21.04 17.93 -4.14
N LYS A 117 -21.50 17.23 -5.18
CA LYS A 117 -22.45 16.15 -4.98
C LYS A 117 -21.84 15.02 -4.14
N PRO A 118 -22.61 14.33 -3.28
CA PRO A 118 -22.13 13.20 -2.49
C PRO A 118 -21.34 12.14 -3.28
N SER A 119 -21.74 11.79 -4.51
CA SER A 119 -21.03 10.87 -5.42
C SER A 119 -19.67 11.40 -5.89
N GLN A 120 -19.57 12.71 -6.16
CA GLN A 120 -18.33 13.37 -6.53
C GLN A 120 -17.36 13.41 -5.34
N PHE A 121 -17.88 13.67 -4.14
CA PHE A 121 -17.09 13.66 -2.92
C PHE A 121 -16.60 12.25 -2.56
N TYR A 122 -17.44 11.21 -2.71
CA TYR A 122 -17.01 9.83 -2.53
C TYR A 122 -15.85 9.45 -3.47
N ARG A 123 -15.99 9.76 -4.77
CA ARG A 123 -14.93 9.54 -5.77
C ARG A 123 -13.64 10.30 -5.45
N HIS A 124 -13.75 11.50 -4.90
CA HIS A 124 -12.59 12.25 -4.42
C HIS A 124 -11.89 11.57 -3.24
N LEU A 125 -12.65 11.13 -2.22
CA LEU A 125 -12.12 10.40 -1.07
C LEU A 125 -11.40 9.11 -1.49
N LEU A 126 -11.98 8.32 -2.40
CA LEU A 126 -11.35 7.12 -2.97
C LEU A 126 -9.97 7.43 -3.59
N ASN A 127 -9.93 8.43 -4.48
CA ASN A 127 -8.69 8.81 -5.18
C ASN A 127 -7.61 9.33 -4.21
N LEU A 128 -8.01 10.06 -3.16
CA LEU A 128 -7.08 10.59 -2.17
C LEU A 128 -6.51 9.48 -1.26
N ALA A 129 -7.36 8.54 -0.87
CA ALA A 129 -6.99 7.43 0.00
C ALA A 129 -5.99 6.47 -0.66
N GLY A 130 -6.22 6.16 -1.95
CA GLY A 130 -5.54 5.07 -2.63
C GLY A 130 -5.95 3.69 -2.06
N PRO A 131 -5.31 2.61 -2.50
CA PRO A 131 -5.76 1.24 -2.20
C PRO A 131 -5.60 0.86 -0.71
N GLY A 132 -4.64 1.47 -0.01
CA GLY A 132 -4.24 1.08 1.36
C GLY A 132 -5.13 1.59 2.49
N VAL A 133 -6.36 2.03 2.20
CA VAL A 133 -7.34 2.56 3.16
C VAL A 133 -8.64 1.75 3.05
N PRO A 134 -9.14 1.14 4.14
CA PRO A 134 -10.36 0.33 4.08
C PRO A 134 -11.61 1.13 3.66
N GLU A 135 -12.48 0.52 2.85
CA GLU A 135 -13.72 1.15 2.41
C GLU A 135 -14.64 1.53 3.59
N GLU A 136 -14.71 0.73 4.65
CA GLU A 136 -15.47 1.06 5.88
C GLU A 136 -15.00 2.36 6.56
N PHE A 137 -13.70 2.67 6.46
CA PHE A 137 -13.17 3.94 6.96
C PHE A 137 -13.59 5.11 6.06
N LEU A 138 -13.58 4.92 4.74
CA LEU A 138 -14.11 5.90 3.79
C LEU A 138 -15.63 6.10 3.93
N ARG A 139 -16.40 5.03 4.15
CA ARG A 139 -17.83 5.06 4.47
C ARG A 139 -18.11 5.93 5.69
N THR A 140 -17.31 5.75 6.75
CA THR A 140 -17.42 6.50 8.00
C THR A 140 -17.16 7.99 7.77
N ILE A 141 -16.05 8.34 7.10
CA ILE A 141 -15.70 9.73 6.78
C ILE A 141 -16.76 10.35 5.88
N TRP A 142 -17.07 9.72 4.75
CA TRP A 142 -18.04 10.20 3.78
C TRP A 142 -19.38 10.50 4.44
N THR A 143 -19.95 9.53 5.16
CA THR A 143 -21.24 9.69 5.86
C THR A 143 -21.18 10.84 6.87
N SER A 144 -20.11 10.94 7.68
CA SER A 144 -19.96 11.98 8.71
C SER A 144 -19.94 13.42 8.16
N ARG A 145 -19.66 13.59 6.86
CA ARG A 145 -19.59 14.90 6.17
C ARG A 145 -20.84 15.23 5.35
N LEU A 146 -21.82 14.34 5.26
CA LEU A 146 -23.09 14.61 4.58
C LEU A 146 -24.04 15.46 5.47
N PRO A 147 -25.03 16.16 4.88
CA PRO A 147 -26.10 16.78 5.64
C PRO A 147 -26.89 15.75 6.46
N ALA A 148 -27.38 16.13 7.65
CA ALA A 148 -28.04 15.23 8.59
C ALA A 148 -29.25 14.47 8.00
N SER A 149 -30.01 15.10 7.10
CA SER A 149 -31.11 14.46 6.37
C SER A 149 -30.63 13.31 5.48
N THR A 150 -29.49 13.47 4.81
CA THR A 150 -28.86 12.44 4.00
C THR A 150 -28.23 11.35 4.87
N GLN A 151 -27.58 11.71 5.99
CA GLN A 151 -27.02 10.75 6.95
C GLN A 151 -28.06 9.75 7.46
N ALA A 152 -29.25 10.23 7.85
CA ALA A 152 -30.33 9.37 8.33
C ALA A 152 -30.78 8.34 7.29
N ILE A 153 -30.86 8.74 6.02
CA ILE A 153 -31.25 7.85 4.92
C ILE A 153 -30.14 6.83 4.62
N VAL A 154 -28.87 7.26 4.57
CA VAL A 154 -27.71 6.36 4.43
C VAL A 154 -27.65 5.33 5.56
N ALA A 155 -27.85 5.76 6.81
CA ALA A 155 -27.85 4.88 7.98
C ALA A 155 -28.93 3.77 7.91
N SER A 156 -30.12 4.09 7.37
CA SER A 156 -31.18 3.10 7.14
C SER A 156 -30.87 2.06 6.04
N GLN A 157 -29.81 2.28 5.25
CA GLN A 157 -29.43 1.46 4.09
C GLN A 157 -28.01 0.91 4.20
N SER A 158 -27.53 0.66 5.43
CA SER A 158 -26.17 0.22 5.75
C SER A 158 -25.65 -1.01 4.99
N LYS A 159 -26.53 -1.85 4.43
CA LYS A 159 -26.19 -3.05 3.65
C LYS A 159 -25.90 -2.79 2.17
N ARG A 160 -26.08 -1.56 1.66
CA ARG A 160 -25.81 -1.22 0.25
C ARG A 160 -24.34 -0.89 0.01
N ASP A 161 -23.92 -1.12 -1.22
CA ASP A 161 -22.64 -0.65 -1.75
C ASP A 161 -22.52 0.88 -1.61
N LEU A 162 -21.31 1.37 -1.38
CA LEU A 162 -21.10 2.80 -1.09
C LEU A 162 -21.25 3.68 -2.33
N ALA A 163 -20.95 3.18 -3.53
CA ALA A 163 -21.20 3.92 -4.77
C ALA A 163 -22.71 4.03 -5.04
N GLU A 164 -23.47 2.94 -4.86
CA GLU A 164 -24.94 2.97 -4.96
C GLU A 164 -25.59 3.94 -3.96
N LEU A 165 -25.08 3.96 -2.73
CA LEU A 165 -25.51 4.91 -1.70
C LEU A 165 -25.18 6.35 -2.07
N ALA A 166 -24.04 6.60 -2.71
CA ALA A 166 -23.66 7.94 -3.12
C ALA A 166 -24.53 8.47 -4.27
N GLU A 167 -24.90 7.62 -5.24
CA GLU A 167 -25.87 7.97 -6.28
C GLU A 167 -27.29 8.20 -5.73
N LEU A 168 -27.68 7.54 -4.63
CA LEU A 168 -28.91 7.88 -3.90
C LEU A 168 -28.80 9.22 -3.16
N ALA A 169 -27.65 9.47 -2.52
CA ALA A 169 -27.38 10.71 -1.81
C ALA A 169 -27.40 11.93 -2.75
N ASP A 170 -26.95 11.78 -4.01
CA ASP A 170 -27.07 12.81 -5.05
C ASP A 170 -28.53 13.23 -5.31
N ARG A 171 -29.45 12.26 -5.40
CA ARG A 171 -30.89 12.55 -5.60
C ARG A 171 -31.49 13.32 -4.42
N ILE A 172 -31.05 12.99 -3.19
CA ILE A 172 -31.47 13.70 -1.97
C ILE A 172 -30.88 15.12 -1.96
N HIS A 173 -29.61 15.26 -2.31
CA HIS A 173 -28.90 16.53 -2.40
C HIS A 173 -29.56 17.49 -3.41
N ASP A 174 -29.95 16.99 -4.59
CA ASP A 174 -30.65 17.78 -5.59
C ASP A 174 -32.03 18.26 -5.08
N VAL A 175 -32.81 17.39 -4.42
CA VAL A 175 -34.12 17.76 -3.84
C VAL A 175 -33.98 18.80 -2.72
N VAL A 176 -33.02 18.64 -1.82
CA VAL A 176 -32.77 19.59 -0.72
C VAL A 176 -32.22 20.93 -1.25
N GLY A 177 -31.34 20.90 -2.25
CA GLY A 177 -30.83 22.11 -2.91
C GLY A 177 -31.89 22.91 -3.66
N ILE A 178 -32.91 22.24 -4.20
CA ILE A 178 -34.10 22.90 -4.77
C ILE A 178 -34.93 23.57 -3.66
N GLN A 179 -35.13 22.90 -2.52
CA GLN A 179 -35.95 23.42 -1.43
C GLN A 179 -35.40 24.72 -0.82
N VAL A 180 -34.07 24.81 -0.62
CA VAL A 180 -33.42 26.03 -0.10
C VAL A 180 -33.57 27.21 -1.08
N ARG A 181 -33.42 26.97 -2.39
CA ARG A 181 -33.58 28.02 -3.41
C ARG A 181 -35.01 28.56 -3.48
N GLN A 182 -36.03 27.73 -3.23
CA GLN A 182 -37.42 28.20 -3.20
C GLN A 182 -37.77 29.02 -1.96
N GLN A 183 -37.03 28.95 -0.85
CA GLN A 183 -37.27 29.82 0.31
C GLN A 183 -36.68 31.23 0.16
N ILE A 184 -35.61 31.39 -0.63
CA ILE A 184 -34.96 32.70 -0.84
C ILE A 184 -35.70 33.51 -1.91
N GLY A 185 -36.37 32.85 -2.87
CA GLY A 185 -37.12 33.50 -3.96
C GLY A 185 -38.47 34.13 -3.58
N VAL A 186 -38.82 34.24 -2.29
CA VAL A 186 -40.11 34.78 -1.79
C VAL A 186 -39.92 36.08 -0.98
N GLN A 187 -38.73 36.68 -1.02
CA GLN A 187 -38.44 37.98 -0.39
C GLN A 187 -37.76 38.95 -1.36
N LEU A 188 -38.46 39.30 -2.44
CA LEU A 188 -38.33 40.55 -3.21
C LEU A 188 -39.70 40.97 -3.75
#